data_AF-A0A4Z2CD74-F1
#
_entry.id   AF-A0A4Z2CD74-F1
#
_cell.length_a   1.000
_cell.length_b   1.000
_cell.length_c   1.000
_cell.angle_alpha   90.00
_cell.angle_beta   90.00
_cell.angle_gamma   90.00
#
_symmetry.space_group_name_H-M   'P 1'
#
loop_
_entity.id
_entity.type
_entity.pdbx_description
1 polymer ?
#
loop_
_entity_poly.entity_id
_entity_poly.type
_entity_poly.pdbx_seq_one_letter_code
_entity_poly.pdbx_strand_id
1 'polypeptide(L)'
;MLLFLMCFLSLQQASAACVLSYDGAVAASAQAWVSKCLLKHGPPTSRVINGYEMGENLFYSSSPFSWTTVISSWHSEAANFLYPNVSINGASTGHYTQIVWNSSYKVGCGVAVCPNNIYFYGCHYYRAGNYKGWHPYQTGPSCASCPNNCEDKLCTNPCPVVNDFLNCGALKALFGCNNRWVPSWCPASCQCSDKIIPIA
;
A
#
# COMPACT_ATOMS: atom_id res chain seq x y z
N MET A 1 -3.12 12.94 10.38
CA MET A 1 -1.84 13.64 10.61
C MET A 1 -0.68 12.70 10.98
N LEU A 2 -0.88 11.63 11.77
CA LEU A 2 0.21 10.72 12.19
C LEU A 2 0.65 9.66 11.16
N LEU A 3 -0.26 9.12 10.33
CA LEU A 3 0.10 8.24 9.21
C LEU A 3 1.03 8.94 8.20
N PHE A 4 0.85 10.25 8.05
CA PHE A 4 1.75 11.08 7.25
C PHE A 4 3.16 11.03 7.85
N LEU A 5 3.35 11.43 9.11
CA LEU A 5 4.68 11.56 9.74
C LEU A 5 5.55 10.29 9.72
N MET A 6 4.98 9.09 9.83
CA MET A 6 5.78 7.85 9.85
C MET A 6 6.30 7.44 8.47
N CYS A 7 5.57 7.77 7.39
CA CYS A 7 6.02 7.53 6.02
C CYS A 7 7.26 8.38 5.67
N PHE A 8 7.36 9.58 6.25
CA PHE A 8 8.44 10.54 5.95
C PHE A 8 9.86 10.08 6.29
N LEU A 9 10.03 9.32 7.37
CA LEU A 9 11.36 8.97 7.86
C LEU A 9 11.97 7.79 7.10
N SER A 10 11.15 6.86 6.61
CA SER A 10 11.60 5.66 5.89
C SER A 10 11.76 5.89 4.37
N LEU A 11 11.19 6.97 3.82
CA LEU A 11 11.14 7.24 2.37
C LEU A 11 12.08 8.35 1.88
N GLN A 12 13.10 8.75 2.66
CA GLN A 12 14.05 9.80 2.23
C GLN A 12 14.78 9.49 0.91
N GLN A 13 14.68 8.26 0.40
CA GLN A 13 15.22 7.82 -0.89
C GLN A 13 14.17 7.14 -1.80
N ALA A 14 12.87 7.45 -1.65
CA ALA A 14 11.84 6.93 -2.56
C ALA A 14 11.43 7.97 -3.61
N SER A 15 11.65 7.66 -4.89
CA SER A 15 11.42 8.61 -5.99
C SER A 15 9.96 8.79 -6.39
N ALA A 16 9.13 7.78 -6.10
CA ALA A 16 7.77 7.67 -6.60
C ALA A 16 6.70 7.55 -5.51
N ALA A 17 7.07 7.56 -4.23
CA ALA A 17 6.15 7.27 -3.12
C ALA A 17 4.97 8.26 -3.08
N CYS A 18 3.75 7.74 -3.15
CA CYS A 18 2.53 8.55 -3.10
C CYS A 18 2.11 8.91 -1.68
N VAL A 19 1.44 10.05 -1.55
CA VAL A 19 0.69 10.41 -0.34
C VAL A 19 -0.38 9.36 -0.05
N LEU A 20 -0.39 8.86 1.20
CA LEU A 20 -1.42 7.96 1.69
C LEU A 20 -2.58 8.77 2.27
N SER A 21 -3.72 8.75 1.58
CA SER A 21 -4.94 9.47 2.00
C SER A 21 -5.91 8.56 2.74
N TYR A 22 -6.70 9.12 3.67
CA TYR A 22 -7.74 8.34 4.35
C TYR A 22 -8.98 8.21 3.44
N ASP A 23 -9.56 7.01 3.36
CA ASP A 23 -10.76 6.74 2.58
C ASP A 23 -11.83 6.01 3.40
N GLY A 24 -13.04 6.58 3.41
CA GLY A 24 -14.15 6.06 4.22
C GLY A 24 -14.68 4.70 3.76
N ALA A 25 -14.64 4.39 2.45
CA ALA A 25 -15.07 3.10 1.95
C ALA A 25 -14.06 2.00 2.32
N VAL A 26 -12.76 2.32 2.24
CA VAL A 26 -11.68 1.44 2.71
C VAL A 26 -11.80 1.20 4.23
N ALA A 27 -12.12 2.25 4.99
CA ALA A 27 -12.29 2.14 6.45
C ALA A 27 -13.52 1.31 6.83
N ALA A 28 -14.64 1.48 6.13
CA ALA A 28 -15.82 0.66 6.32
C ALA A 28 -15.53 -0.82 6.05
N SER A 29 -14.74 -1.13 5.01
CA SER A 29 -14.29 -2.49 4.72
C SER A 29 -13.41 -3.06 5.84
N ALA A 30 -12.42 -2.31 6.33
CA ALA A 30 -11.55 -2.73 7.43
C ALA A 30 -12.35 -2.96 8.72
N GLN A 31 -13.25 -2.04 9.06
CA GLN A 31 -14.13 -2.14 10.22
C GLN A 31 -15.02 -3.39 10.13
N ALA A 32 -15.62 -3.64 8.97
CA ALA A 32 -16.44 -4.83 8.74
C ALA A 32 -15.64 -6.14 8.92
N TRP A 33 -14.34 -6.14 8.63
CA TRP A 33 -13.48 -7.29 8.87
C TRP A 33 -13.17 -7.50 10.35
N VAL A 34 -12.67 -6.46 11.03
CA VAL A 34 -12.28 -6.59 12.45
C VAL A 34 -13.47 -6.88 13.36
N SER A 35 -14.66 -6.40 13.01
CA SER A 35 -15.90 -6.71 13.74
C SER A 35 -16.28 -8.20 13.72
N LYS A 36 -15.69 -9.01 12.82
CA LYS A 36 -15.89 -10.47 12.83
C LYS A 36 -15.09 -11.18 13.93
N CYS A 37 -14.11 -10.51 14.54
CA CYS A 37 -13.32 -11.05 15.64
C CYS A 37 -12.64 -12.41 15.36
N LEU A 38 -12.18 -12.60 14.13
CA LEU A 38 -11.50 -13.84 13.71
C LEU A 38 -10.00 -13.87 14.05
N LEU A 39 -9.41 -12.71 14.40
CA LEU A 39 -8.00 -12.53 14.75
C LEU A 39 -7.02 -13.10 13.71
N LYS A 40 -7.40 -13.05 12.43
CA LYS A 40 -6.59 -13.53 11.31
C LYS A 40 -6.92 -12.76 10.03
N HIS A 41 -6.01 -12.84 9.07
CA HIS A 41 -6.24 -12.35 7.72
C HIS A 41 -7.41 -13.07 7.05
N GLY A 42 -8.17 -12.31 6.26
CA GLY A 42 -9.19 -12.86 5.37
C GLY A 42 -8.60 -13.33 4.04
N PRO A 43 -9.38 -14.07 3.23
CA PRO A 43 -9.00 -14.28 1.84
C PRO A 43 -8.96 -12.92 1.11
N PRO A 44 -8.09 -12.74 0.11
CA PRO A 44 -8.11 -11.59 -0.81
C PRO A 44 -9.51 -11.08 -1.21
N THR A 45 -10.40 -12.02 -1.52
CA THR A 45 -11.78 -11.75 -1.95
C THR A 45 -12.65 -11.07 -0.90
N SER A 46 -12.25 -11.07 0.38
CA SER A 46 -12.98 -10.35 1.44
C SER A 46 -12.67 -8.86 1.50
N ARG A 47 -11.73 -8.37 0.68
CA ARG A 47 -11.26 -6.99 0.69
C ARG A 47 -11.02 -6.48 -0.74
N VAL A 48 -12.11 -6.37 -1.50
CA VAL A 48 -12.12 -5.84 -2.86
C VAL A 48 -13.02 -4.61 -2.94
N ILE A 49 -12.52 -3.52 -3.51
CA ILE A 49 -13.30 -2.31 -3.82
C ILE A 49 -13.01 -1.92 -5.26
N ASN A 50 -14.06 -1.66 -6.05
CA ASN A 50 -13.97 -1.28 -7.47
C ASN A 50 -13.12 -2.24 -8.32
N GLY A 51 -13.18 -3.54 -8.02
CA GLY A 51 -12.41 -4.57 -8.73
C GLY A 51 -10.94 -4.68 -8.30
N TYR A 52 -10.47 -3.86 -7.36
CA TYR A 52 -9.10 -3.93 -6.85
C TYR A 52 -9.05 -4.61 -5.49
N GLU A 53 -8.18 -5.62 -5.37
CA GLU A 53 -7.81 -6.20 -4.08
C GLU A 53 -7.08 -5.17 -3.23
N MET A 54 -7.39 -5.16 -1.94
CA MET A 54 -6.75 -4.32 -0.93
C MET A 54 -5.76 -5.11 -0.09
N GLY A 55 -4.70 -4.43 0.37
CA GLY A 55 -3.79 -4.94 1.38
C GLY A 55 -4.40 -4.89 2.78
N GLU A 56 -3.77 -5.56 3.74
CA GLU A 56 -4.27 -5.64 5.12
C GLU A 56 -3.13 -5.73 6.13
N ASN A 57 -3.15 -4.86 7.13
CA ASN A 57 -2.35 -5.02 8.35
C ASN A 57 -3.29 -5.25 9.54
N LEU A 58 -2.94 -6.20 10.41
CA LEU A 58 -3.72 -6.57 11.58
C LEU A 58 -2.87 -6.46 12.85
N PHE A 59 -3.53 -6.15 13.97
CA PHE A 59 -2.90 -6.10 15.29
C PHE A 59 -3.96 -6.43 16.34
N TYR A 60 -3.59 -7.17 17.39
CA TYR A 60 -4.49 -7.37 18.52
C TYR A 60 -3.76 -7.34 19.85
N SER A 61 -4.49 -6.95 20.89
CA SER A 61 -3.95 -6.78 22.24
C SER A 61 -5.02 -7.03 23.31
N SER A 62 -4.58 -7.36 24.53
CA SER A 62 -5.44 -7.47 25.72
C SER A 62 -5.76 -6.12 26.37
N SER A 63 -5.26 -5.01 25.81
CA SER A 63 -5.44 -3.64 26.30
C SER A 63 -5.60 -2.67 25.13
N PRO A 64 -6.33 -1.56 25.30
CA PRO A 64 -6.46 -0.57 24.25
C PRO A 64 -5.12 0.13 23.99
N PHE A 65 -4.83 0.40 22.72
CA PHE A 65 -3.67 1.16 22.28
C PHE A 65 -4.10 2.28 21.35
N SER A 66 -3.32 3.36 21.35
CA SER A 66 -3.49 4.42 20.35
C SER A 66 -3.14 3.88 18.96
N TRP A 67 -3.77 4.43 17.91
CA TRP A 67 -3.40 4.11 16.53
C TRP A 67 -1.92 4.38 16.25
N THR A 68 -1.33 5.41 16.87
CA THR A 68 0.11 5.68 16.79
C THR A 68 0.93 4.49 17.25
N THR A 69 0.58 3.89 18.39
CA THR A 69 1.27 2.71 18.92
C THR A 69 1.14 1.51 17.99
N VAL A 70 -0.07 1.25 17.46
CA VAL A 70 -0.34 0.14 16.54
C VAL A 70 0.47 0.30 15.25
N ILE A 71 0.44 1.47 14.64
CA ILE A 71 1.18 1.76 13.40
C ILE A 71 2.69 1.73 13.65
N SER A 72 3.17 2.27 14.77
CA SER A 72 4.59 2.14 15.17
C SER A 72 5.01 0.68 15.29
N SER A 73 4.14 -0.20 15.81
CA SER A 73 4.44 -1.63 15.93
C SER A 73 4.63 -2.26 14.55
N TRP A 74 3.73 -2.01 13.61
CA TRP A 74 3.88 -2.45 12.22
C TRP A 74 5.14 -1.87 11.55
N HIS A 75 5.40 -0.58 11.75
CA HIS A 75 6.56 0.09 11.18
C HIS A 75 7.89 -0.43 11.77
N SER A 76 7.90 -0.89 13.02
CA SER A 76 9.12 -1.36 13.69
C SER A 76 9.80 -2.54 12.98
N GLU A 77 9.07 -3.27 12.12
CA GLU A 77 9.63 -4.29 11.25
C GLU A 77 10.69 -3.75 10.25
N ALA A 78 10.75 -2.43 10.04
CA ALA A 78 11.81 -1.78 9.27
C ALA A 78 13.22 -2.16 9.74
N ALA A 79 13.41 -2.41 11.04
CA ALA A 79 14.68 -2.85 11.61
C ALA A 79 15.15 -4.21 11.06
N ASN A 80 14.22 -5.01 10.53
CA ASN A 80 14.47 -6.33 9.96
C ASN A 80 14.39 -6.35 8.42
N PHE A 81 14.27 -5.19 7.79
CA PHE A 81 14.11 -5.05 6.34
C PHE A 81 15.38 -4.48 5.70
N LEU A 82 15.86 -5.14 4.65
CA LEU A 82 16.89 -4.65 3.75
C LEU A 82 16.32 -4.50 2.34
N TYR A 83 16.43 -3.29 1.78
CA TYR A 83 16.04 -3.04 0.40
C TYR A 83 16.90 -3.91 -0.57
N PRO A 84 16.34 -4.48 -1.66
CA PRO A 84 14.99 -4.28 -2.18
C PRO A 84 13.87 -5.10 -1.52
N ASN A 85 14.13 -6.27 -0.94
CA ASN A 85 13.11 -7.16 -0.34
C ASN A 85 13.70 -8.25 0.59
N VAL A 86 14.84 -7.98 1.20
CA VAL A 86 15.53 -8.98 2.01
C VAL A 86 15.05 -8.85 3.44
N SER A 87 14.31 -9.86 3.90
CA SER A 87 14.07 -10.10 5.31
C SER A 87 15.37 -10.54 5.98
N ILE A 88 15.80 -9.83 7.02
CA ILE A 88 16.92 -10.27 7.86
C ILE A 88 16.46 -11.48 8.66
N ASN A 89 17.20 -12.59 8.59
CA ASN A 89 16.96 -13.83 9.37
C ASN A 89 15.53 -14.41 9.29
N GLY A 90 14.80 -14.17 8.18
CA GLY A 90 13.42 -14.65 8.02
C GLY A 90 12.37 -13.96 8.91
N ALA A 91 12.70 -12.81 9.50
CA ALA A 91 11.77 -12.00 10.28
C ALA A 91 10.58 -11.46 9.44
N SER A 92 9.46 -11.18 10.12
CA SER A 92 8.32 -10.56 9.46
C SER A 92 8.64 -9.10 9.10
N THR A 93 8.38 -8.76 7.84
CA THR A 93 8.54 -7.39 7.29
C THR A 93 7.32 -6.89 6.54
N GLY A 94 6.28 -7.73 6.44
CA GLY A 94 5.10 -7.49 5.60
C GLY A 94 4.25 -6.30 6.04
N HIS A 95 4.18 -6.03 7.35
CA HIS A 95 3.41 -4.88 7.83
C HIS A 95 4.13 -3.58 7.49
N TYR A 96 5.45 -3.54 7.68
CA TYR A 96 6.26 -2.39 7.28
C TYR A 96 6.20 -2.18 5.77
N THR A 97 6.46 -3.21 4.97
CA THR A 97 6.48 -3.07 3.50
C THR A 97 5.14 -2.64 2.94
N GLN A 98 4.02 -3.02 3.56
CA GLN A 98 2.69 -2.52 3.19
C GLN A 98 2.52 -1.04 3.53
N ILE A 99 3.04 -0.56 4.66
CA ILE A 99 2.98 0.88 5.02
C ILE A 99 3.71 1.73 3.99
N VAL A 100 4.87 1.27 3.51
CA VAL A 100 5.71 1.99 2.54
C VAL A 100 5.45 1.59 1.09
N TRP A 101 4.34 0.88 0.81
CA TRP A 101 4.06 0.36 -0.52
C TRP A 101 3.57 1.44 -1.48
N ASN A 102 4.30 1.66 -2.58
CA ASN A 102 4.10 2.78 -3.49
C ASN A 102 2.73 2.78 -4.19
N SER A 103 2.17 1.61 -4.52
CA SER A 103 0.85 1.55 -5.16
C SER A 103 -0.32 1.80 -4.20
N SER A 104 -0.08 1.75 -2.89
CA SER A 104 -1.10 1.94 -1.87
C SER A 104 -1.23 3.42 -1.51
N TYR A 105 -2.21 4.10 -2.09
CA TYR A 105 -2.39 5.56 -1.94
C TYR A 105 -3.63 5.95 -1.13
N LYS A 106 -4.45 4.95 -0.73
CA LYS A 106 -5.52 5.14 0.26
C LYS A 106 -5.44 4.11 1.37
N VAL A 107 -5.80 4.52 2.57
CA VAL A 107 -5.90 3.65 3.76
C VAL A 107 -7.21 3.90 4.48
N GLY A 108 -7.73 2.86 5.11
CA GLY A 108 -8.85 2.98 6.02
C GLY A 108 -8.76 1.91 7.08
N CYS A 109 -9.09 2.27 8.32
CA CYS A 109 -8.86 1.41 9.47
C CYS A 109 -10.10 1.28 10.33
N GLY A 110 -10.20 0.18 11.06
CA GLY A 110 -11.22 -0.11 12.04
C GLY A 110 -10.66 -0.79 13.27
N VAL A 111 -11.41 -0.72 14.36
CA VAL A 111 -11.10 -1.40 15.63
C VAL A 111 -12.36 -2.04 16.19
N ALA A 112 -12.23 -3.22 16.77
CA ALA A 112 -13.31 -3.92 17.46
C ALA A 112 -12.83 -4.42 18.82
N VAL A 113 -13.74 -4.43 19.81
CA VAL A 113 -13.53 -5.16 21.06
C VAL A 113 -14.18 -6.53 20.91
N CYS A 114 -13.36 -7.55 20.86
CA CYS A 114 -13.73 -8.94 20.67
C CYS A 114 -13.95 -9.67 22.00
N PRO A 115 -14.51 -10.90 22.00
CA PRO A 115 -14.65 -11.70 23.20
C PRO A 115 -13.34 -11.79 24.00
N ASN A 116 -13.45 -11.89 25.32
CA ASN A 116 -12.32 -11.86 26.25
C ASN A 116 -11.55 -10.52 26.28
N ASN A 117 -12.23 -9.42 25.94
CA ASN A 117 -11.67 -8.06 26.00
C ASN A 117 -10.42 -7.89 25.10
N ILE A 118 -10.40 -8.59 23.96
CA ILE A 118 -9.34 -8.47 22.96
C ILE A 118 -9.65 -7.28 22.05
N TYR A 119 -8.74 -6.31 21.99
CA TYR A 119 -8.84 -5.20 21.06
C TYR A 119 -8.22 -5.64 19.74
N PHE A 120 -9.00 -5.67 18.67
CA PHE A 120 -8.57 -6.08 17.34
C PHE A 120 -8.60 -4.89 16.38
N TYR A 121 -7.43 -4.53 15.86
CA TYR A 121 -7.19 -3.41 14.97
C TYR A 121 -6.87 -3.93 13.58
N GLY A 122 -7.34 -3.22 12.56
CA GLY A 122 -7.06 -3.56 11.18
C GLY A 122 -7.09 -2.33 10.30
N CYS A 123 -6.14 -2.25 9.36
CA CYS A 123 -6.14 -1.27 8.28
C CYS A 123 -6.15 -2.01 6.95
N HIS A 124 -7.03 -1.58 6.05
CA HIS A 124 -6.97 -1.95 4.64
C HIS A 124 -6.25 -0.85 3.85
N TYR A 125 -5.52 -1.27 2.82
CA TYR A 125 -4.75 -0.41 1.93
C TYR A 125 -5.29 -0.58 0.51
N TYR A 126 -5.82 0.50 -0.08
CA TYR A 126 -6.38 0.42 -1.42
C TYR A 126 -5.27 0.16 -2.44
N ARG A 127 -5.44 -0.93 -3.19
CA ARG A 127 -4.39 -1.66 -3.92
C ARG A 127 -3.45 -2.36 -2.96
N ALA A 128 -3.51 -3.69 -3.01
CA ALA A 128 -2.61 -4.55 -2.29
C ALA A 128 -1.15 -4.22 -2.60
N GLY A 129 -0.32 -4.34 -1.58
CA GLY A 129 1.12 -4.40 -1.72
C GLY A 129 1.65 -5.80 -1.55
N ASN A 130 2.94 -5.90 -1.25
CA ASN A 130 3.63 -7.14 -0.90
C ASN A 130 3.58 -8.21 -1.99
N TYR A 131 3.55 -7.80 -3.27
CA TYR A 131 3.64 -8.73 -4.40
C TYR A 131 4.99 -9.46 -4.38
N LYS A 132 4.95 -10.79 -4.50
CA LYS A 132 6.14 -11.63 -4.44
C LYS A 132 7.14 -11.23 -5.54
N GLY A 133 8.37 -10.92 -5.14
CA GLY A 133 9.44 -10.51 -6.07
C GLY A 133 9.46 -9.00 -6.39
N TRP A 134 8.56 -8.20 -5.82
CA TRP A 134 8.46 -6.76 -6.06
C TRP A 134 8.85 -5.95 -4.84
N HIS A 135 9.61 -4.88 -5.05
CA HIS A 135 10.05 -3.99 -3.97
C HIS A 135 8.98 -2.94 -3.66
N PRO A 136 8.87 -2.49 -2.40
CA PRO A 136 7.77 -1.62 -1.97
C PRO A 136 7.76 -0.27 -2.67
N TYR A 137 8.92 0.26 -3.07
CA TYR A 137 9.04 1.56 -3.74
C TYR A 137 10.25 1.60 -4.65
N GLN A 138 10.30 2.55 -5.57
CA GLN A 138 11.49 2.81 -6.39
C GLN A 138 12.46 3.72 -5.63
N THR A 139 13.74 3.37 -5.62
CA THR A 139 14.77 4.22 -5.01
C THR A 139 15.15 5.40 -5.91
N GLY A 140 15.47 6.53 -5.29
CA GLY A 140 15.95 7.74 -5.95
C GLY A 140 15.67 8.99 -5.11
N PRO A 141 16.07 10.18 -5.60
CA PRO A 141 15.74 11.43 -4.93
C PRO A 141 14.22 11.55 -4.76
N SER A 142 13.77 12.03 -3.59
CA SER A 142 12.34 12.23 -3.33
C SER A 142 11.68 13.02 -4.46
N CYS A 143 10.51 12.56 -4.89
CA CYS A 143 9.73 13.14 -5.98
C CYS A 143 10.39 13.18 -7.36
N ALA A 144 11.51 12.47 -7.60
CA ALA A 144 12.12 12.42 -8.93
C ALA A 144 11.16 11.91 -10.02
N SER A 145 10.18 11.08 -9.65
CA SER A 145 9.14 10.57 -10.57
C SER A 145 7.89 11.47 -10.66
N CYS A 146 7.81 12.55 -9.88
CA CYS A 146 6.66 13.45 -9.81
C CYS A 146 7.06 14.91 -9.53
N PRO A 147 7.98 15.51 -10.31
CA PRO A 147 8.56 16.82 -9.97
C PRO A 147 7.53 17.96 -9.87
N ASN A 148 6.42 17.87 -10.62
CA ASN A 148 5.35 18.87 -10.62
C ASN A 148 4.18 18.52 -9.69
N ASN A 149 4.25 17.38 -8.98
CA ASN A 149 3.17 16.87 -8.12
C ASN A 149 3.78 16.35 -6.82
N CYS A 150 4.60 17.19 -6.18
CA CYS A 150 5.35 16.84 -4.98
C CYS A 150 4.93 17.75 -3.82
N GLU A 151 4.42 17.15 -2.77
CA GLU A 151 4.14 17.84 -1.51
C GLU A 151 4.88 17.10 -0.41
N ASP A 152 5.72 17.82 0.33
CA ASP A 152 6.51 17.25 1.42
C ASP A 152 7.18 15.91 1.00
N LYS A 153 7.98 15.92 -0.07
CA LYS A 153 8.72 14.73 -0.56
C LYS A 153 7.85 13.53 -0.99
N LEU A 154 6.53 13.67 -1.08
CA LEU A 154 5.60 12.64 -1.52
C LEU A 154 4.85 13.07 -2.77
N CYS A 155 4.57 12.11 -3.65
CA CYS A 155 3.82 12.33 -4.88
C CYS A 155 2.32 12.46 -4.61
N THR A 156 1.66 13.43 -5.25
CA THR A 156 0.21 13.70 -5.11
C THR A 156 -0.63 13.27 -6.32
N ASN A 157 0.01 12.62 -7.30
CA ASN A 157 -0.57 12.24 -8.59
C ASN A 157 -0.61 10.71 -8.81
N PRO A 158 -1.25 9.90 -7.94
CA PRO A 158 -1.38 8.47 -8.19
C PRO A 158 -2.23 8.20 -9.44
N CYS A 159 -1.84 7.19 -10.23
CA CYS A 159 -2.64 6.72 -11.35
C CYS A 159 -3.92 6.03 -10.84
N PRO A 160 -5.13 6.35 -11.32
CA PRO A 160 -6.39 5.78 -10.82
C PRO A 160 -6.65 4.33 -11.27
N VAL A 161 -5.91 3.84 -12.27
CA VAL A 161 -5.98 2.46 -12.78
C VAL A 161 -4.68 1.71 -12.54
N VAL A 162 -4.72 0.37 -12.58
CA VAL A 162 -3.55 -0.52 -12.50
C VAL A 162 -3.34 -1.20 -13.85
N ASN A 163 -2.13 -1.68 -14.13
CA ASN A 163 -1.91 -2.59 -15.24
C ASN A 163 -2.32 -4.02 -14.83
N ASP A 164 -2.75 -4.83 -15.79
CA ASP A 164 -2.98 -6.26 -15.54
C ASP A 164 -1.67 -7.06 -15.58
N PHE A 165 -0.65 -6.52 -16.26
CA PHE A 165 0.65 -7.16 -16.39
C PHE A 165 1.82 -6.27 -15.95
N LEU A 166 2.81 -6.93 -15.37
CA LEU A 166 4.03 -6.32 -14.88
C LEU A 166 4.92 -5.77 -15.99
N ASN A 167 4.93 -6.43 -17.16
CA ASN A 167 5.74 -6.04 -18.31
C ASN A 167 5.09 -4.96 -19.18
N CYS A 168 4.04 -4.28 -18.70
CA CYS A 168 3.31 -3.26 -19.44
C CYS A 168 4.18 -2.08 -19.91
N GLY A 169 5.26 -1.75 -19.18
CA GLY A 169 6.25 -0.78 -19.66
C GLY A 169 6.93 -1.22 -20.97
N ALA A 170 7.33 -2.50 -21.06
CA ALA A 170 7.91 -3.09 -22.26
C ALA A 170 6.89 -3.23 -23.39
N LEU A 171 5.65 -3.66 -23.07
CA LEU A 171 4.57 -3.78 -24.05
C LEU A 171 4.23 -2.43 -24.68
N LYS A 172 4.14 -1.36 -23.88
CA LYS A 172 3.96 0.00 -24.38
C LYS A 172 5.13 0.43 -25.28
N ALA A 173 6.37 0.16 -24.87
CA ALA A 173 7.55 0.55 -25.65
C ALA A 173 7.62 -0.16 -27.02
N LEU A 174 7.23 -1.43 -27.08
CA LEU A 174 7.29 -2.24 -28.30
C LEU A 174 6.11 -1.99 -29.25
N PHE A 175 4.89 -1.90 -28.73
CA PHE A 175 3.67 -1.88 -29.56
C PHE A 175 2.91 -0.55 -29.52
N GLY A 176 3.24 0.33 -28.57
CA GLY A 176 2.52 1.58 -28.36
C GLY A 176 1.09 1.39 -27.83
N CYS A 177 0.47 2.51 -27.48
CA CYS A 177 -0.91 2.53 -26.98
C CYS A 177 -1.97 2.61 -28.09
N ASN A 178 -1.56 2.68 -29.36
CA ASN A 178 -2.47 2.54 -30.50
C ASN A 178 -2.75 1.07 -30.86
N ASN A 179 -2.00 0.13 -30.25
CA ASN A 179 -2.25 -1.29 -30.40
C ASN A 179 -3.62 -1.67 -29.81
N ARG A 180 -4.30 -2.66 -30.40
CA ARG A 180 -5.63 -3.12 -29.96
C ARG A 180 -5.66 -3.66 -28.52
N TRP A 181 -4.57 -4.29 -28.06
CA TRP A 181 -4.53 -5.05 -26.81
C TRP A 181 -3.83 -4.30 -25.68
N VAL A 182 -2.76 -3.55 -26.00
CA VAL A 182 -1.96 -2.86 -24.97
C VAL A 182 -2.80 -1.94 -24.07
N PRO A 183 -3.72 -1.10 -24.56
CA PRO A 183 -4.55 -0.27 -23.68
C PRO A 183 -5.49 -1.08 -22.78
N SER A 184 -5.89 -2.28 -23.19
CA SER A 184 -6.76 -3.15 -22.40
C SER A 184 -6.01 -3.81 -21.26
N TRP A 185 -4.79 -4.30 -21.52
CA TRP A 185 -3.97 -4.98 -20.51
C TRP A 185 -3.10 -4.02 -19.69
N CYS A 186 -2.78 -2.88 -20.26
CA CYS A 186 -1.86 -1.89 -19.70
C CYS A 186 -2.50 -0.49 -19.63
N PRO A 187 -3.72 -0.36 -19.08
CA PRO A 187 -4.41 0.92 -19.06
C PRO A 187 -3.62 1.98 -18.29
N ALA A 188 -2.94 1.63 -17.19
CA ALA A 188 -2.11 2.58 -16.44
C ALA A 188 -0.93 3.07 -17.30
N SER A 189 -0.20 2.16 -17.95
CA SER A 189 0.90 2.57 -18.85
C SER A 189 0.44 3.48 -19.98
N CYS A 190 -0.79 3.33 -20.47
CA CYS A 190 -1.31 4.13 -21.58
C CYS A 190 -2.02 5.43 -21.16
N GLN A 191 -2.64 5.48 -19.99
CA GLN A 191 -3.47 6.60 -19.56
C GLN A 191 -2.77 7.51 -18.53
N CYS A 192 -1.71 7.03 -17.87
CA CYS A 192 -1.07 7.69 -16.74
C CYS A 192 0.37 8.11 -17.03
N SER A 193 0.60 8.79 -18.15
CA SER A 193 1.96 9.21 -18.55
C SER A 193 2.62 10.21 -17.59
N ASP A 194 1.83 10.94 -16.82
CA ASP A 194 2.24 12.01 -15.88
C ASP A 194 1.89 11.67 -14.42
N LYS A 195 1.57 10.41 -14.13
CA LYS A 195 1.11 9.93 -12.82
C LYS A 195 1.96 8.76 -12.33
N ILE A 196 1.96 8.53 -11.03
CA ILE A 196 2.64 7.36 -10.44
C ILE A 196 1.83 6.11 -10.76
N ILE A 197 2.40 5.25 -11.60
CA ILE A 197 1.79 3.97 -11.96
C ILE A 197 1.98 2.98 -10.80
N PRO A 198 0.90 2.39 -10.29
CA PRO A 198 0.98 1.35 -9.27
C PRO A 198 1.70 0.10 -9.81
N ILE A 199 2.46 -0.55 -8.95
CA ILE A 199 2.90 -1.93 -9.17
C ILE A 199 1.66 -2.83 -9.09
N ALA A 200 1.50 -3.71 -10.09
CA ALA A 200 0.42 -4.67 -10.22
C ALA A 200 0.80 -6.05 -9.65
#